data_AF-A0A916VQX9-F1
#
_entry.id   AF-A0A916VQX9-F1
#
_cell.length_a   1.000
_cell.length_b   1.000
_cell.length_c   1.000
_cell.angle_alpha   90.00
_cell.angle_beta   90.00
_cell.angle_gamma   90.00
#
_symmetry.space_group_name_H-M   'P 1'
#
loop_
_entity.id
_entity.type
_entity.pdbx_description
1 polymer ?
#
loop_
_entity_poly.entity_id
_entity_poly.type
_entity_poly.pdbx_seq_one_letter_code
_entity_poly.pdbx_strand_id
1 'polypeptide(L)' 'MPNQKLSLEISESLHEKLEELSESTEEPIETLIIKIVAMRMPSLLRETQKFNQQLDAITPEQLHGEIGLEEVVSQKF' A
#
# COMPACT_ATOMS: atom_id res chain seq x y z
N MET A 1 -9.52 -26.93 -9.09
CA MET A 1 -9.56 -25.69 -8.30
C MET A 1 -10.24 -24.62 -9.15
N PRO A 2 -11.17 -23.83 -8.62
CA PRO A 2 -11.82 -22.79 -9.43
C PRO A 2 -10.76 -21.75 -9.82
N ASN A 3 -10.56 -21.53 -11.12
CA ASN A 3 -9.77 -20.41 -11.63
C ASN A 3 -10.53 -19.12 -11.30
N GLN A 4 -10.31 -18.57 -10.11
CA GLN A 4 -10.78 -17.23 -9.76
C GLN A 4 -9.93 -16.23 -10.53
N LYS A 5 -10.52 -15.63 -11.56
CA LYS A 5 -9.95 -14.45 -12.21
C LYS A 5 -10.19 -13.24 -11.31
N LEU A 6 -9.14 -12.47 -11.08
CA LEU A 6 -9.20 -11.19 -10.40
C LEU A 6 -9.30 -10.09 -11.46
N SER A 7 -10.29 -9.20 -11.33
CA SER A 7 -10.35 -7.98 -12.11
C SER A 7 -9.79 -6.83 -11.28
N LEU A 8 -8.92 -6.02 -11.87
CA LEU A 8 -8.28 -4.88 -11.21
C LEU A 8 -8.63 -3.61 -11.99
N GLU A 9 -9.13 -2.60 -11.28
CA GLU A 9 -9.21 -1.25 -11.81
C GLU A 9 -7.90 -0.53 -11.49
N ILE A 10 -7.25 0.00 -12.53
CA ILE A 10 -6.00 0.72 -12.42
C ILE A 10 -6.11 2.06 -13.17
N SER A 11 -5.22 3.00 -12.84
CA SER A 11 -5.13 4.24 -13.59
C SER A 11 -4.62 3.99 -15.01
N GLU A 12 -5.11 4.76 -15.97
CA GLU A 12 -4.67 4.71 -17.37
C GLU A 12 -3.15 4.84 -17.51
N SER A 13 -2.55 5.80 -16.80
CA SER A 13 -1.09 5.99 -16.78
C SER A 13 -0.28 4.81 -16.23
N LEU A 14 -0.90 3.92 -15.44
CA LEU A 14 -0.26 2.69 -15.00
C LEU A 14 -0.43 1.59 -16.05
N HIS A 15 -1.59 1.55 -16.70
CA HIS A 15 -1.84 0.64 -17.83
C HIS A 15 -0.85 0.89 -18.98
N GLU A 16 -0.66 2.14 -19.40
CA GLU A 16 0.30 2.52 -20.45
C GLU A 16 1.72 2.03 -20.14
N LYS A 17 2.19 2.21 -18.89
CA LYS A 17 3.51 1.72 -18.47
C LYS A 17 3.60 0.19 -18.48
N LEU A 18 2.51 -0.50 -18.18
CA LEU A 18 2.46 -1.96 -18.25
C LEU A 18 2.47 -2.44 -19.70
N GLU A 19 1.82 -1.73 -20.62
CA GLU A 19 1.90 -1.99 -22.06
C GLU A 19 3.34 -1.81 -22.56
N GLU A 20 4.00 -0.68 -22.27
CA GLU A 20 5.41 -0.46 -22.63
C GLU A 20 6.34 -1.57 -22.08
N LEU A 21 6.11 -1.99 -20.85
CA LEU A 21 6.87 -3.07 -20.23
C LEU A 21 6.57 -4.43 -20.88
N SER A 22 5.32 -4.68 -21.25
CA SER A 22 4.88 -5.88 -21.95
C SER A 22 5.54 -6.00 -23.31
N GLU A 23 5.58 -4.91 -24.07
CA GLU A 23 6.24 -4.86 -25.37
C GLU A 23 7.75 -5.11 -25.26
N SER A 24 8.40 -4.46 -24.29
CA SER A 24 9.86 -4.56 -24.13
C SER A 24 10.35 -5.90 -23.57
N THR A 25 9.49 -6.62 -22.83
CA THR A 25 9.83 -7.92 -22.23
C THR A 25 9.26 -9.11 -22.99
N GLU A 26 8.40 -8.86 -23.98
CA GLU A 26 7.58 -9.87 -24.68
C GLU A 26 6.71 -10.72 -23.72
N GLU A 27 6.43 -10.21 -22.51
CA GLU A 27 5.60 -10.88 -21.52
C GLU A 27 4.19 -10.28 -21.49
N PRO A 28 3.13 -11.10 -21.32
CA PRO A 28 1.78 -10.59 -21.14
C PRO A 28 1.67 -9.71 -19.88
N ILE A 29 0.88 -8.65 -19.94
CA ILE A 29 0.62 -7.73 -18.82
C ILE A 29 0.21 -8.49 -17.56
N GLU A 30 -0.63 -9.52 -17.67
CA GLU A 30 -1.06 -10.31 -16.51
C GLU A 30 0.11 -11.02 -15.82
N THR A 31 1.08 -11.50 -16.61
CA THR A 31 2.29 -12.15 -16.07
C THR A 31 3.15 -11.13 -15.34
N LEU A 32 3.31 -9.94 -15.91
CA LEU A 32 4.06 -8.85 -15.30
C LEU A 32 3.41 -8.40 -13.98
N ILE A 33 2.09 -8.23 -13.94
CA ILE A 33 1.36 -7.87 -12.72
C ILE A 33 1.54 -8.94 -11.65
N ILE A 34 1.39 -10.22 -12.00
CA ILE A 34 1.59 -11.33 -11.04
C ILE A 34 3.01 -11.29 -10.46
N LYS A 35 4.02 -11.08 -11.31
CA LYS A 35 5.42 -10.96 -10.87
C LYS A 35 5.64 -9.78 -9.94
N ILE A 36 5.15 -8.60 -10.31
CA ILE A 36 5.26 -7.38 -9.49
C ILE A 36 4.61 -7.60 -8.12
N VAL A 37 3.39 -8.15 -8.09
CA VAL A 37 2.68 -8.46 -6.85
C VAL A 37 3.45 -9.50 -6.03
N ALA A 38 3.87 -10.61 -6.63
CA ALA A 38 4.60 -11.67 -5.95
C ALA A 38 5.93 -11.17 -5.35
N MET A 39 6.63 -10.27 -6.04
CA MET A 39 7.89 -9.69 -5.55
C MET A 39 7.66 -8.63 -4.46
N ARG A 40 6.62 -7.80 -4.57
CA ARG A 40 6.40 -6.67 -3.66
C ARG A 40 5.63 -7.05 -2.39
N MET A 41 4.73 -8.03 -2.45
CA MET A 41 3.91 -8.46 -1.30
C MET A 41 4.74 -8.87 -0.08
N PRO A 42 5.81 -9.69 -0.20
CA PRO A 42 6.64 -10.05 0.95
C PRO A 42 7.33 -8.84 1.60
N SER A 43 7.79 -7.87 0.80
CA SER A 43 8.38 -6.63 1.35
C SER A 43 7.35 -5.78 2.07
N LEU A 44 6.15 -5.63 1.52
CA LEU A 44 5.08 -4.85 2.16
C LEU A 44 4.67 -5.47 3.49
N LEU A 45 4.52 -6.80 3.56
CA LEU A 45 4.23 -7.51 4.81
C LEU A 45 5.31 -7.24 5.87
N ARG A 46 6.58 -7.28 5.49
CA ARG A 46 7.69 -6.96 6.41
C ARG A 46 7.69 -5.51 6.85
N GLU A 47 7.43 -4.57 5.95
CA GLU A 47 7.34 -3.14 6.26
C GLU A 47 6.20 -2.87 7.25
N THR A 48 5.01 -3.45 7.02
CA THR A 48 3.87 -3.35 7.95
C THR A 48 4.18 -3.98 9.31
N GLN A 49 4.78 -5.18 9.34
CA GLN A 49 5.16 -5.83 10.59
C GLN A 49 6.16 -4.99 11.39
N LYS A 50 7.18 -4.45 10.72
CA LYS A 50 8.17 -3.58 11.35
C LYS A 50 7.52 -2.32 11.91
N PHE A 51 6.61 -1.69 11.15
CA PHE A 51 5.88 -0.52 11.61
C PHE A 51 5.02 -0.83 12.84
N ASN A 52 4.29 -1.95 12.85
CA ASN A 52 3.52 -2.38 14.02
C ASN A 52 4.41 -2.65 15.24
N GLN A 53 5.56 -3.32 15.05
CA GLN A 53 6.53 -3.51 16.13
C GLN A 53 7.05 -2.18 16.69
N GLN A 54 7.26 -1.18 15.83
CA GLN A 54 7.66 0.15 16.28
C GLN A 54 6.56 0.83 17.08
N LEU A 55 5.29 0.70 16.68
CA LEU A 55 4.14 1.21 17.44
C LEU A 55 3.99 0.50 18.78
N ASP A 56 4.10 -0.83 18.81
CA ASP A 56 4.00 -1.63 20.04
C ASP A 56 5.14 -1.34 21.01
N ALA A 57 6.30 -0.92 20.49
CA ALA A 57 7.45 -0.51 21.31
C ALA A 57 7.33 0.90 21.90
N ILE A 58 6.35 1.71 21.47
CA ILE A 58 6.10 3.01 22.07
C ILE A 58 5.53 2.79 23.48
N THR A 59 6.31 3.11 24.50
CA THR A 59 5.83 3.05 25.88
C THR A 59 4.94 4.25 26.20
N PRO A 60 4.01 4.16 27.17
CA PRO A 60 3.19 5.28 27.60
C PRO A 60 4.00 6.51 28.03
N GLU A 61 5.26 6.33 28.47
CA GLU A 61 6.14 7.45 28.83
C GLU A 61 6.71 8.20 27.61
N GLN A 62 6.72 7.57 26.42
CA GLN A 62 7.17 8.16 25.15
C GLN A 62 6.05 8.86 24.38
N LEU A 63 4.79 8.55 24.72
CA LEU A 63 3.66 9.38 24.35
C LEU A 63 3.75 10.65 25.22
N HIS A 64 4.27 11.74 24.66
CA HIS A 64 4.19 13.04 25.34
C HIS A 64 2.73 13.26 25.76
N GLY A 65 2.54 13.29 27.08
CA GLY A 65 1.22 13.36 27.71
C GLY A 65 0.38 14.48 27.10
N GLU A 66 -0.86 14.14 26.81
CA GLU A 66 -1.92 15.02 26.31
C GLU A 66 -1.63 15.67 24.96
N ILE A 67 -2.04 15.00 23.88
CA ILE A 67 -2.59 15.74 22.73
C ILE A 67 -3.91 16.31 23.23
N GLY A 68 -3.87 17.51 23.79
CA GLY A 68 -5.07 18.30 24.00
C GLY A 68 -5.76 18.46 22.65
N LEU A 69 -6.78 17.64 22.40
CA LEU A 69 -7.78 17.90 21.38
C LEU A 69 -8.60 19.10 21.87
N GLU A 70 -7.97 20.28 21.93
CA GLU A 70 -8.74 21.51 21.93
C GLU A 70 -9.32 21.65 20.52
N GLU A 71 -10.51 21.06 20.34
CA GLU A 71 -11.45 21.51 19.34
C GLU A 71 -11.69 23.01 19.56
N VAL A 72 -10.89 23.85 18.90
CA VAL A 72 -11.30 25.22 18.60
C VAL A 72 -11.67 25.26 17.12
N VAL A 73 -12.70 24.48 16.77
CA VAL A 73 -13.61 24.95 15.73
C VAL A 73 -14.46 26.01 16.40
N SER A 74 -13.97 27.25 16.44
CA SER A 74 -14.81 28.41 16.73
C SER A 74 -15.85 28.50 15.62
N GLN A 75 -16.97 27.82 15.84
CA GLN A 75 -18.23 28.09 15.19
C GLN A 75 -18.82 29.39 15.76
N LYS A 76 -19.15 30.30 14.84
CA LYS A 76 -20.12 31.42 14.95
C LYS A 76 -19.62 32.63 15.77
N PHE A 77 -19.84 33.88 15.35
CA PHE A 77 -20.96 34.47 14.60
C PHE A 77 -20.50 35.54 13.61
#